data_AF-A0A1B0DHL1-F1
#
_entry.id   AF-A0A1B0DHL1-F1
#
_cell.length_a   1.000
_cell.length_b   1.000
_cell.length_c   1.000
_cell.angle_alpha   90.00
_cell.angle_beta   90.00
_cell.angle_gamma   90.00
#
_symmetry.space_group_name_H-M   'P 1'
#
loop_
_entity.id
_entity.type
_entity.pdbx_description
1 polymer ?
#
loop_
_entity_poly.entity_id
_entity_poly.type
_entity_poly.pdbx_seq_one_letter_code
_entity_poly.pdbx_strand_id
1 'polypeptide(L)'
;MGMQHYVLRTGEPRGLPLNEKLLPEYLKEVGYKTHIIGKWHLGFAKKSFIPTNRAPHAANDDDPLQTTSEDIEKMQHIQDPKRKAYAAMVRALDRSIGRVIRVLEEKEMLKNTVILFFSDNGGPTLGLYNNRASNYPLRG
;
A
#
# COMPACT_ATOMS: atom_id res chain seq x y z
N MET A 1 16.70 3.18 4.19
CA MET A 1 16.61 3.81 5.53
C MET A 1 15.27 3.44 6.14
N GLY A 2 15.24 2.42 6.99
CA GLY A 2 14.14 2.12 7.90
C GLY A 2 14.76 2.00 9.28
N MET A 3 14.16 2.61 10.30
CA MET A 3 14.67 2.42 11.65
C MET A 3 14.52 0.93 11.99
N GLN A 4 15.62 0.26 12.38
CA GLN A 4 15.62 -1.15 12.83
C GLN A 4 14.88 -1.37 14.17
N HIS A 5 13.92 -0.50 14.50
CA HIS A 5 13.18 -0.44 15.76
C HIS A 5 11.68 -0.36 15.47
N TYR A 6 10.86 -0.37 16.54
CA TYR A 6 9.41 -0.18 16.45
C TYR A 6 9.01 1.11 15.70
N VAL A 7 7.82 1.09 15.11
CA VAL A 7 7.21 2.23 14.41
C VAL A 7 7.24 3.53 15.24
N LEU A 8 7.41 4.67 14.56
CA LEU A 8 7.23 5.99 15.17
C LEU A 8 5.80 6.11 15.70
N ARG A 9 5.65 6.35 17.00
CA ARG A 9 4.33 6.58 17.59
C ARG A 9 3.90 8.03 17.38
N THR A 10 2.59 8.24 17.38
CA THR A 10 1.99 9.58 17.30
C THR A 10 2.51 10.47 18.42
N GLY A 11 3.05 11.64 18.08
CA GLY A 11 3.55 12.64 19.03
C GLY A 11 4.99 12.43 19.50
N GLU A 12 5.71 11.43 18.98
CA GLU A 12 7.14 11.28 19.29
C GLU A 12 7.96 12.44 18.68
N PRO A 13 8.94 13.01 19.40
CA PRO A 13 9.74 14.15 18.93
C PRO A 13 10.88 13.75 17.99
N ARG A 14 10.85 12.53 17.45
CA ARG A 14 11.89 11.99 16.56
C ARG A 14 11.33 11.79 15.14
N GLY A 15 12.18 12.06 14.15
CA GLY A 15 11.85 11.95 12.73
C GLY A 15 13.12 11.75 11.90
N LEU A 16 12.98 11.79 10.57
CA LEU A 16 14.15 11.82 9.69
C LEU A 16 14.99 13.07 9.97
N PRO A 17 16.33 12.96 10.04
CA PRO A 17 17.20 14.11 10.19
C PRO A 17 16.97 15.14 9.07
N LEU A 18 16.95 16.43 9.41
CA LEU A 18 16.65 17.51 8.45
C LEU A 18 17.80 17.83 7.49
N ASN A 19 18.99 17.26 7.73
CA ASN A 19 20.14 17.37 6.85
C ASN A 19 20.16 16.26 5.77
N GLU A 20 19.22 15.32 5.79
CA GLU A 20 19.06 14.30 4.76
C GLU A 20 18.13 14.81 3.67
N LYS A 21 18.66 14.93 2.45
CA LYS A 21 17.87 15.35 1.30
C LYS A 21 17.13 14.15 0.71
N LEU A 22 15.81 14.23 0.66
CA LEU A 22 14.93 13.15 0.20
C LEU A 22 14.71 13.22 -1.32
N LEU A 23 14.39 12.08 -1.93
CA LEU A 23 14.02 12.00 -3.35
C LEU A 23 13.04 13.09 -3.82
N PRO A 24 11.91 13.38 -3.14
CA PRO A 24 11.01 14.44 -3.57
C PRO A 24 11.67 15.83 -3.60
N GLU A 25 12.69 16.09 -2.79
CA GLU A 25 13.41 17.38 -2.81
C GLU A 25 14.31 17.48 -4.04
N TYR A 26 15.03 16.41 -4.41
CA TYR A 26 15.76 16.34 -5.67
C TYR A 26 14.84 16.55 -6.88
N LEU A 27 13.65 15.93 -6.87
CA LEU A 27 12.68 16.06 -7.97
C LEU A 27 12.12 17.49 -8.09
N LYS A 28 11.88 18.17 -6.96
CA LYS A 28 11.41 19.56 -6.95
C LYS A 28 12.43 20.51 -7.58
N GLU A 29 13.72 20.31 -7.34
CA GLU A 29 14.79 21.16 -7.90
C GLU A 29 14.84 21.12 -9.43
N VAL A 30 14.47 19.99 -10.04
CA VAL A 30 14.37 19.84 -11.50
C VAL A 30 12.95 20.07 -12.04
N GLY A 31 12.09 20.75 -11.25
CA GLY A 31 10.80 21.27 -11.70
C GLY A 31 9.61 20.30 -11.57
N TYR A 32 9.77 19.12 -10.98
CA TYR A 32 8.66 18.21 -10.77
C TYR A 32 7.78 18.63 -9.59
N LYS A 33 6.46 18.49 -9.78
CA LYS A 33 5.51 18.53 -8.67
C LYS A 33 5.46 17.16 -8.01
N THR A 34 5.72 17.11 -6.71
CA THR A 34 5.70 15.89 -5.92
C THR A 34 4.43 15.83 -5.08
N HIS A 35 3.62 14.79 -5.26
CA HIS A 35 2.40 14.56 -4.49
C HIS A 35 2.46 13.19 -3.83
N ILE A 36 2.01 13.10 -2.58
CA ILE A 36 1.78 11.83 -1.89
C ILE A 36 0.28 11.69 -1.67
N ILE A 37 -0.29 10.59 -2.15
CA ILE A 37 -1.71 10.27 -1.99
C ILE A 37 -1.77 8.90 -1.33
N GLY A 38 -2.43 8.83 -0.18
CA GLY A 38 -2.44 7.60 0.58
C GLY A 38 -3.15 7.75 1.90
N LYS A 39 -3.10 6.68 2.68
CA LYS A 39 -3.75 6.57 3.97
C LYS A 39 -2.73 6.75 5.08
N TRP A 40 -2.79 7.89 5.76
CA TRP A 40 -2.05 8.13 6.99
C TRP A 40 -3.05 8.33 8.12
N HIS A 41 -3.10 7.37 9.06
CA HIS A 41 -3.84 7.45 10.33
C HIS A 41 -5.16 8.24 10.24
N LEU A 42 -6.06 7.82 9.34
CA LEU A 42 -7.27 8.56 8.90
C LEU A 42 -8.29 8.91 10.02
N GLY A 43 -7.96 8.69 11.28
CA GLY A 43 -8.76 8.96 12.45
C GLY A 43 -9.43 7.70 12.96
N PHE A 44 -9.32 7.48 14.27
CA PHE A 44 -10.04 6.43 15.00
C PHE A 44 -11.39 6.92 15.55
N ALA A 45 -11.75 8.19 15.27
CA ALA A 45 -12.90 8.85 15.85
C ALA A 45 -14.26 8.33 15.34
N LYS A 46 -14.31 7.74 14.14
CA LYS A 46 -15.53 7.11 13.58
C LYS A 46 -15.17 5.87 12.79
N LYS A 47 -16.02 4.83 12.86
CA LYS A 47 -15.84 3.54 12.16
C LYS A 47 -15.68 3.70 10.64
N SER A 48 -16.26 4.73 10.03
CA SER A 48 -16.09 5.02 8.59
C SER A 48 -14.70 5.54 8.21
N PHE A 49 -13.92 6.06 9.17
CA PHE A 49 -12.62 6.66 8.90
C PHE A 49 -11.45 5.72 9.11
N ILE A 50 -11.66 4.59 9.79
CA ILE A 50 -10.60 3.63 10.11
C ILE A 50 -9.92 3.07 8.85
N PRO A 51 -8.61 2.74 8.91
CA PRO A 51 -7.98 1.54 8.38
C PRO A 51 -8.60 0.85 7.19
N THR A 52 -9.70 0.21 7.54
CA THR A 52 -10.12 -1.04 6.94
C THR A 52 -11.29 -0.85 5.98
N ASN A 53 -11.93 0.32 6.05
CA ASN A 53 -13.00 0.72 5.15
C ASN A 53 -12.54 1.55 3.93
N ARG A 54 -11.24 1.89 3.82
CA ARG A 54 -10.77 2.84 2.78
C ARG A 54 -9.46 2.48 2.06
N ALA A 55 -8.79 1.39 2.42
CA ALA A 55 -7.55 0.95 1.77
C ALA A 55 -7.33 -0.56 1.98
N PRO A 56 -6.61 -1.26 1.07
CA PRO A 56 -6.19 -2.63 1.30
C PRO A 56 -5.22 -2.69 2.49
N HIS A 57 -5.72 -3.12 3.63
CA HIS A 57 -4.99 -3.42 4.86
C HIS A 57 -5.70 -4.60 5.54
N ALA A 58 -5.09 -5.24 6.53
CA ALA A 58 -5.80 -6.12 7.45
C ALA A 58 -7.07 -5.43 7.98
N ALA A 59 -8.25 -5.99 7.71
CA ALA A 59 -9.51 -5.26 7.84
C ALA A 59 -10.15 -5.26 9.25
N ASN A 60 -9.93 -6.29 10.04
CA ASN A 60 -10.15 -6.34 11.49
C ASN A 60 -9.56 -7.66 11.98
N ASP A 61 -9.57 -7.87 13.29
CA ASP A 61 -8.98 -9.07 13.88
C ASP A 61 -9.76 -10.36 13.53
N ASP A 62 -11.05 -10.25 13.21
CA ASP A 62 -11.92 -11.39 12.87
C ASP A 62 -11.80 -11.82 11.40
N ASP A 63 -11.72 -10.83 10.50
CA ASP A 63 -11.63 -11.01 9.05
C ASP A 63 -10.58 -10.06 8.46
N PRO A 64 -9.29 -10.44 8.47
CA PRO A 64 -8.22 -9.57 8.02
C PRO A 64 -8.18 -9.40 6.50
N LEU A 65 -8.81 -10.27 5.70
CA LEU A 65 -8.69 -10.25 4.24
C LEU A 65 -10.05 -10.02 3.57
N GLN A 66 -10.41 -8.76 3.37
CA GLN A 66 -11.68 -8.37 2.75
C GLN A 66 -11.52 -7.98 1.29
N THR A 67 -12.35 -8.57 0.42
CA THR A 67 -12.38 -8.27 -1.01
C THR A 67 -13.77 -8.53 -1.60
N THR A 68 -14.03 -8.04 -2.81
CA THR A 68 -15.34 -8.23 -3.48
C THR A 68 -15.45 -9.63 -4.05
N SER A 69 -16.68 -10.17 -4.10
CA SER A 69 -16.95 -11.47 -4.74
C SER A 69 -16.50 -11.50 -6.19
N GLU A 70 -16.64 -10.38 -6.91
CA GLU A 70 -16.17 -10.22 -8.29
C GLU A 70 -14.66 -10.49 -8.41
N ASP A 71 -13.83 -9.92 -7.52
CA ASP A 71 -12.39 -10.13 -7.57
C ASP A 71 -12.01 -11.56 -7.12
N ILE A 72 -12.77 -12.19 -6.21
CA ILE A 72 -12.58 -13.60 -5.83
C ILE A 72 -12.84 -14.53 -7.02
N GLU A 73 -13.91 -14.28 -7.78
CA GLU A 73 -14.25 -15.09 -8.97
C GLU A 73 -13.14 -15.04 -10.02
N LYS A 74 -12.40 -13.93 -10.14
CA LYS A 74 -11.26 -13.85 -11.05
C LYS A 74 -10.03 -14.65 -10.57
N MET A 75 -10.04 -15.16 -9.33
CA MET A 75 -8.95 -15.91 -8.70
C MET A 75 -9.27 -17.40 -8.54
N GLN A 76 -10.21 -17.96 -9.31
CA GLN A 76 -10.65 -19.37 -9.22
C GLN A 76 -9.50 -20.38 -9.35
N HIS A 77 -8.45 -20.04 -10.11
CA HIS A 77 -7.27 -20.90 -10.30
C HIS A 77 -6.43 -21.09 -9.02
N ILE A 78 -6.60 -20.23 -8.01
CA ILE A 78 -5.92 -20.33 -6.71
C ILE A 78 -6.74 -21.24 -5.80
N GLN A 79 -6.16 -22.36 -5.34
CA GLN A 79 -6.88 -23.33 -4.51
C GLN A 79 -7.01 -22.88 -3.05
N ASP A 80 -5.95 -22.36 -2.45
CA ASP A 80 -6.00 -21.89 -1.06
C ASP A 80 -6.92 -20.66 -0.94
N PRO A 81 -8.00 -20.73 -0.13
CA PRO A 81 -9.01 -19.68 -0.08
C PRO A 81 -8.48 -18.36 0.50
N LYS A 82 -7.51 -18.40 1.43
CA LYS A 82 -6.93 -17.19 2.02
C LYS A 82 -5.96 -16.51 1.05
N ARG A 83 -5.16 -17.28 0.30
CA ARG A 83 -4.32 -16.80 -0.80
C ARG A 83 -5.17 -16.22 -1.93
N LYS A 84 -6.30 -16.86 -2.22
CA LYS A 84 -7.29 -16.36 -3.19
C LYS A 84 -7.81 -14.99 -2.77
N ALA A 85 -8.22 -14.83 -1.52
CA ALA A 85 -8.66 -13.54 -0.98
C ALA A 85 -7.54 -12.48 -1.05
N TYR A 86 -6.32 -12.82 -0.64
CA TYR A 86 -5.17 -11.90 -0.74
C TYR A 86 -4.88 -11.48 -2.19
N ALA A 87 -4.85 -12.43 -3.13
CA ALA A 87 -4.65 -12.12 -4.56
C ALA A 87 -5.77 -11.25 -5.13
N ALA A 88 -7.02 -11.47 -4.71
CA ALA A 88 -8.15 -10.63 -5.07
C ALA A 88 -7.99 -9.20 -4.52
N MET A 89 -7.46 -9.02 -3.30
CA MET A 89 -7.14 -7.68 -2.79
C MET A 89 -6.05 -6.99 -3.61
N VAL A 90 -5.00 -7.71 -4.00
CA VAL A 90 -3.94 -7.18 -4.88
C VAL A 90 -4.51 -6.77 -6.24
N ARG A 91 -5.45 -7.53 -6.79
CA ARG A 91 -6.18 -7.16 -8.01
C ARG A 91 -6.99 -5.87 -7.84
N ALA A 92 -7.67 -5.67 -6.71
CA ALA A 92 -8.40 -4.44 -6.44
C ALA A 92 -7.46 -3.21 -6.39
N LEU A 93 -6.25 -3.39 -5.85
CA LEU A 93 -5.20 -2.37 -5.87
C LEU A 93 -4.74 -2.06 -7.30
N ASP A 94 -4.44 -3.10 -8.09
CA ASP A 94 -4.05 -2.97 -9.50
C ASP A 94 -5.08 -2.19 -10.31
N ARG A 95 -6.38 -2.52 -10.20
CA ARG A 95 -7.47 -1.76 -10.84
C ARG A 95 -7.49 -0.30 -10.40
N SER A 96 -7.23 -0.03 -9.13
CA SER A 96 -7.23 1.34 -8.60
C SER A 96 -6.05 2.16 -9.13
N ILE A 97 -4.87 1.55 -9.27
CA ILE A 97 -3.71 2.17 -9.92
C ILE A 97 -4.01 2.43 -11.40
N GLY A 98 -4.59 1.45 -12.10
CA GLY A 98 -4.99 1.59 -13.50
C GLY A 98 -5.92 2.79 -13.75
N ARG A 99 -6.85 3.08 -12.82
CA ARG A 99 -7.69 4.28 -12.91
C ARG A 99 -6.89 5.58 -12.83
N VAL A 100 -5.88 5.65 -11.95
CA VAL A 100 -5.01 6.84 -11.82
C VAL A 100 -4.18 7.01 -13.09
N ILE A 101 -3.56 5.94 -13.57
CA ILE A 101 -2.75 5.96 -14.80
C ILE A 101 -3.59 6.44 -16.00
N ARG A 102 -4.80 5.89 -16.15
CA ARG A 102 -5.72 6.27 -17.23
C ARG A 102 -6.05 7.76 -17.19
N VAL A 103 -6.36 8.32 -16.02
CA VAL A 103 -6.63 9.76 -15.90
C VAL A 103 -5.40 10.59 -16.24
N LEU A 104 -4.20 10.17 -15.83
CA LEU A 104 -2.96 10.85 -16.20
C LEU A 104 -2.71 10.81 -17.71
N GLU A 105 -3.04 9.71 -18.37
CA GLU A 105 -2.95 9.56 -19.82
C GLU A 105 -3.97 10.46 -20.55
N GLU A 106 -5.25 10.42 -20.14
CA GLU A 106 -6.33 11.25 -20.68
C GLU A 106 -6.06 12.76 -20.52
N LYS A 107 -5.29 13.15 -19.50
CA LYS A 107 -4.85 14.53 -19.25
C LYS A 107 -3.51 14.87 -19.88
N GLU A 108 -2.92 13.96 -20.66
CA GLU A 108 -1.59 14.06 -21.27
C GLU A 108 -0.44 14.31 -20.26
N MET A 109 -0.68 14.05 -18.98
CA MET A 109 0.28 14.22 -17.89
C MET A 109 1.23 13.04 -17.77
N LEU A 110 0.83 11.85 -18.24
CA LEU A 110 1.62 10.63 -18.13
C LEU A 110 2.99 10.73 -18.85
N LYS A 111 3.06 11.52 -19.94
CA LYS A 111 4.28 11.71 -20.75
C LYS A 111 5.48 12.25 -19.95
N ASN A 112 5.22 12.96 -18.86
CA ASN A 112 6.24 13.50 -17.95
C ASN A 112 5.94 13.15 -16.48
N THR A 113 5.55 11.91 -16.23
CA THR A 113 5.27 11.40 -14.87
C THR A 113 6.17 10.21 -14.56
N VAL A 114 6.85 10.26 -13.40
CA VAL A 114 7.51 9.08 -12.82
C VAL A 114 6.54 8.42 -11.84
N ILE A 115 6.21 7.15 -12.10
CA ILE A 115 5.38 6.33 -11.20
C ILE A 115 6.29 5.30 -10.54
N LEU A 116 6.35 5.32 -9.21
CA LEU A 116 7.06 4.33 -8.41
C LEU A 116 6.03 3.48 -7.66
N PHE A 117 6.03 2.18 -7.92
CA PHE A 117 5.26 1.20 -7.16
C PHE A 117 6.23 0.28 -6.43
N PHE A 118 6.22 0.33 -5.10
CA PHE A 118 7.14 -0.44 -4.27
C PHE A 118 6.46 -0.84 -2.95
N SER A 119 7.02 -1.85 -2.30
CA SER A 119 6.69 -2.24 -0.92
C SER A 119 7.88 -1.91 -0.03
N ASP A 120 7.63 -1.57 1.23
CA ASP A 120 8.68 -1.32 2.21
C ASP A 120 9.24 -2.61 2.81
N ASN A 121 8.45 -3.70 2.81
CA ASN A 121 8.81 -5.02 3.34
C ASN A 121 8.20 -6.17 2.52
N GLY A 122 8.63 -7.41 2.82
CA GLY A 122 7.94 -8.62 2.40
C GLY A 122 6.63 -8.84 3.16
N GLY A 123 5.83 -9.79 2.72
CA GLY A 123 4.60 -10.13 3.40
C GLY A 123 4.83 -11.09 4.58
N PRO A 124 4.09 -10.96 5.69
CA PRO A 124 4.18 -11.89 6.82
C PRO A 124 3.71 -13.30 6.38
N THR A 125 4.65 -14.25 6.36
CA THR A 125 4.41 -15.64 5.95
C THR A 125 4.15 -16.60 7.11
N LEU A 126 4.41 -16.15 8.36
CA LEU A 126 4.33 -16.95 9.59
C LEU A 126 3.67 -16.16 10.74
N GLY A 127 3.16 -16.88 11.73
CA GLY A 127 2.64 -16.29 12.97
C GLY A 127 1.24 -15.67 12.86
N LEU A 128 0.88 -14.90 13.89
CA LEU A 128 -0.46 -14.30 14.07
C LEU A 128 -0.87 -13.38 12.90
N TYR A 129 0.10 -12.77 12.23
CA TYR A 129 -0.13 -11.82 11.14
C TYR A 129 0.01 -12.43 9.75
N ASN A 130 0.06 -13.77 9.63
CA ASN A 130 0.21 -14.44 8.34
C ASN A 130 -0.93 -14.06 7.38
N ASN A 131 -0.58 -13.35 6.30
CA ASN A 131 -1.54 -12.87 5.30
C ASN A 131 -1.53 -13.69 3.99
N ARG A 132 -0.86 -14.85 3.98
CA ARG A 132 -0.66 -15.69 2.79
C ARG A 132 0.04 -14.99 1.63
N ALA A 133 0.83 -13.95 1.90
CA ALA A 133 1.81 -13.47 0.94
C ALA A 133 2.89 -14.53 0.69
N SER A 134 3.68 -14.33 -0.37
CA SER A 134 4.82 -15.16 -0.68
C SER A 134 6.03 -14.26 -0.88
N ASN A 135 7.08 -14.47 -0.10
CA ASN A 135 8.33 -13.75 -0.24
C ASN A 135 9.30 -14.44 -1.22
N TYR A 136 9.04 -15.71 -1.56
CA TYR A 136 9.87 -16.49 -2.48
C TYR A 136 10.11 -15.75 -3.81
N PRO A 137 11.35 -15.73 -4.34
CA PRO A 137 12.56 -16.39 -3.83
C PRO A 137 13.33 -15.60 -2.76
N LEU A 138 12.85 -14.41 -2.40
CA LEU A 138 13.49 -13.52 -1.44
C LEU A 138 13.08 -13.86 0.00
N ARG A 139 13.84 -13.36 0.96
CA ARG A 139 13.64 -13.59 2.40
C ARG A 139 12.92 -12.43 3.09
N GLY A 140 12.06 -11.73 2.35
CA GLY A 140 11.41 -10.49 2.79
C GLY A 140 10.71 -10.58 4.13
#